data_AF-A0A1G7V8W0-F1
#
_entry.id   AF-A0A1G7V8W0-F1
#
_cell.length_a   1.000
_cell.length_b   1.000
_cell.length_c   1.000
_cell.angle_alpha   90.00
_cell.angle_beta   90.00
_cell.angle_gamma   90.00
#
_symmetry.space_group_name_H-M   'P 1'
#
loop_
_entity.id
_entity.type
_entity.pdbx_description
1 polymer ?
#
loop_
_entity_poly.entity_id
_entity_poly.type
_entity_poly.pdbx_seq_one_letter_code
_entity_poly.pdbx_strand_id
1 'polypeptide(L)' 'MNDVQVTRLAALAHGDDPLEALRAAAELQREAARLEAVQVRRARVQGRTWAEIAEALGVSKQAVHKKYGGSGLFRAKD' A
#
# COMPACT_ATOMS: atom_id res chain seq x y z
N MET A 1 1.22 6.33 10.54
CA MET A 1 1.56 5.41 11.66
C MET A 1 2.97 5.75 12.13
N ASN A 2 3.22 5.79 13.44
CA ASN A 2 4.59 6.04 13.94
C ASN A 2 5.39 4.72 14.04
N ASP A 3 6.72 4.82 14.18
CA ASP A 3 7.62 3.66 14.19
C ASP A 3 7.33 2.67 15.34
N VAL A 4 6.90 3.20 16.49
CA VAL A 4 6.50 2.41 17.65
C VAL A 4 5.24 1.57 17.34
N GLN A 5 4.26 2.17 16.68
CA GLN A 5 3.04 1.49 16.25
C GLN A 5 3.32 0.42 15.18
N VAL A 6 4.22 0.70 14.22
CA VAL A 6 4.66 -0.28 13.21
C VAL A 6 5.27 -1.50 13.90
N THR A 7 6.23 -1.28 14.80
CA THR A 7 6.92 -2.35 15.53
C THR A 7 5.94 -3.18 16.36
N ARG A 8 4.99 -2.53 17.04
CA ARG A 8 3.97 -3.22 17.82
C ARG A 8 3.06 -4.09 16.96
N LEU A 9 2.55 -3.55 15.86
CA LEU A 9 1.68 -4.32 14.95
C LEU A 9 2.44 -5.47 14.28
N ALA A 10 3.73 -5.28 13.97
CA ALA A 10 4.56 -6.36 13.46
C ALA A 10 4.73 -7.48 14.50
N ALA A 11 4.98 -7.15 15.76
CA ALA A 11 5.03 -8.14 16.83
C ALA A 11 3.71 -8.91 16.99
N LEU A 12 2.57 -8.21 16.98
CA LEU A 12 1.24 -8.85 17.05
C LEU A 12 0.94 -9.72 15.84
N ALA A 13 1.39 -9.34 14.64
CA ALA A 13 1.23 -10.12 13.42
C ALA A 13 2.00 -11.46 13.44
N HIS A 14 2.94 -11.64 14.38
CA HIS A 14 3.66 -12.88 14.63
C HIS A 14 3.15 -13.65 15.85
N GLY A 15 2.07 -13.19 16.50
CA GLY A 15 1.49 -13.83 17.67
C GLY A 15 0.77 -15.14 17.37
N ASP A 16 0.52 -15.92 18.43
CA ASP A 16 -0.08 -17.26 18.32
C ASP A 16 -1.59 -17.26 18.08
N ASP A 17 -2.31 -16.16 18.41
CA ASP A 17 -3.74 -16.02 18.06
C ASP A 17 -3.87 -15.59 16.59
N PRO A 18 -4.38 -16.48 15.69
CA PRO A 18 -4.45 -16.17 14.27
C PRO A 18 -5.36 -14.99 13.94
N LEU A 19 -6.43 -14.75 14.73
CA LEU A 19 -7.35 -13.66 14.46
C LEU A 19 -6.76 -12.30 14.86
N GLU A 20 -6.01 -12.25 15.96
CA GLU A 20 -5.27 -11.04 16.34
C GLU A 20 -4.15 -10.75 15.34
N ALA A 21 -3.37 -11.78 14.99
CA ALA A 21 -2.30 -11.67 14.00
C ALA A 21 -2.81 -11.16 12.64
N LEU A 22 -3.94 -11.69 12.15
CA LEU A 22 -4.57 -11.22 10.91
C LEU A 22 -5.05 -9.77 10.99
N ARG A 23 -5.59 -9.33 12.14
CA ARG A 23 -6.00 -7.93 12.33
C ARG A 23 -4.80 -6.99 12.27
N ALA A 24 -3.71 -7.36 12.93
CA ALA A 24 -2.47 -6.59 12.92
C ALA A 24 -1.84 -6.55 11.53
N ALA A 25 -1.75 -7.68 10.84
CA ALA A 25 -1.27 -7.78 9.46
C ALA A 25 -2.11 -6.93 8.50
N ALA A 26 -3.44 -6.98 8.62
CA ALA A 26 -4.34 -6.16 7.82
C ALA A 26 -4.15 -4.66 8.06
N GLU A 27 -3.82 -4.24 9.29
CA GLU A 27 -3.52 -2.85 9.61
C GLU A 27 -2.20 -2.39 8.99
N LEU A 28 -1.15 -3.21 9.09
CA LEU A 28 0.12 -2.97 8.41
C LEU A 28 -0.07 -2.86 6.90
N GLN A 29 -0.84 -3.76 6.29
CA GLN A 29 -1.14 -3.73 4.87
C GLN A 29 -1.87 -2.43 4.46
N ARG A 30 -2.82 -1.95 5.27
CA ARG A 30 -3.51 -0.68 5.02
C ARG A 30 -2.55 0.50 5.08
N GLU A 31 -1.64 0.54 6.04
CA GLU A 31 -0.64 1.62 6.09
C GLU A 31 0.34 1.55 4.93
N ALA A 32 0.85 0.36 4.60
CA ALA A 32 1.73 0.17 3.45
C ALA A 32 1.05 0.66 2.16
N ALA A 33 -0.23 0.32 1.95
CA ALA A 33 -0.98 0.79 0.79
C ALA A 33 -1.18 2.31 0.75
N ARG A 34 -1.38 2.95 1.91
CA ARG A 34 -1.46 4.42 2.02
C ARG A 34 -0.13 5.08 1.64
N LEU A 35 0.98 4.57 2.18
CA LEU A 35 2.32 5.07 1.87
C LEU A 35 2.64 4.87 0.39
N GLU A 36 2.35 3.69 -0.17
CA GLU A 36 2.49 3.39 -1.58
C GLU A 36 1.74 4.40 -2.44
N ALA A 37 0.46 4.69 -2.14
CA ALA A 37 -0.33 5.68 -2.88
C ALA A 37 0.30 7.09 -2.83
N VAL A 38 0.79 7.52 -1.67
CA VAL A 38 1.49 8.81 -1.51
C VAL A 38 2.76 8.85 -2.37
N GLN A 39 3.59 7.80 -2.34
CA GLN A 39 4.83 7.77 -3.11
C GLN A 39 4.56 7.66 -4.62
N VAL A 40 3.58 6.86 -5.05
CA VAL A 40 3.15 6.79 -6.45
C VAL A 40 2.73 8.18 -6.95
N ARG A 41 1.90 8.90 -6.18
CA ARG A 41 1.50 10.27 -6.54
C ARG A 41 2.71 11.21 -6.63
N ARG A 42 3.64 11.15 -5.67
CA ARG A 42 4.87 11.96 -5.70
C ARG A 42 5.74 11.64 -6.91
N ALA A 43 5.94 10.36 -7.22
CA ALA A 43 6.69 9.91 -8.39
C ALA A 43 6.05 10.42 -9.69
N ARG A 44 4.72 10.35 -9.80
CA ARG A 44 3.98 10.91 -10.95
C ARG A 44 4.14 12.42 -11.08
N VAL A 45 4.08 13.17 -9.97
CA VAL A 45 4.33 14.62 -9.96
C VAL A 45 5.76 14.96 -10.37
N GLN A 46 6.73 14.12 -10.02
CA GLN A 46 8.13 14.25 -10.43
C GLN A 46 8.41 13.76 -11.86
N GLY A 47 7.37 13.45 -12.64
CA GLY A 47 7.51 13.05 -14.04
C GLY A 47 7.93 11.59 -14.26
N ARG A 48 8.05 10.77 -13.20
CA ARG A 48 8.37 9.33 -13.35
C ARG A 48 7.30 8.61 -14.12
N THR A 49 7.71 7.81 -15.09
CA THR A 49 6.80 7.01 -15.93
C THR A 49 6.12 5.92 -15.11
N TRP A 50 4.97 5.45 -15.58
CA TRP A 50 4.29 4.30 -14.97
C TRP A 50 5.11 3.01 -15.04
N ALA A 51 6.05 2.90 -15.99
CA ALA A 51 6.93 1.75 -16.08
C ALA A 51 7.96 1.76 -14.94
N GLU A 52 8.64 2.88 -14.70
CA GLU A 52 9.58 3.03 -13.58
C GLU A 52 8.90 2.79 -12.22
N ILE A 53 7.68 3.28 -12.05
CA ILE A 53 6.91 3.06 -10.81
C ILE A 53 6.57 1.57 -10.65
N ALA A 54 6.19 0.89 -11.72
CA ALA A 54 5.86 -0.53 -11.69
C ALA A 54 7.07 -1.41 -11.40
N GLU A 55 8.21 -1.08 -11.99
CA GLU A 55 9.49 -1.71 -11.68
C GLU A 55 9.85 -1.57 -10.20
N ALA A 56 9.74 -0.36 -9.63
CA ALA A 56 10.02 -0.13 -8.21
C ALA A 56 9.06 -0.89 -7.27
N LEU A 57 7.82 -1.14 -7.70
CA LEU A 57 6.82 -1.89 -6.93
C LEU A 57 6.87 -3.41 -7.19
N GLY A 58 7.72 -3.88 -8.11
CA GLY A 58 7.81 -5.30 -8.47
C GLY A 58 6.53 -5.86 -9.12
N VAL A 59 5.74 -5.02 -9.77
CA VAL A 59 4.48 -5.41 -10.42
C VAL A 59 4.45 -4.98 -11.89
N SER A 60 3.48 -5.46 -12.66
CA SER A 60 3.34 -5.03 -14.06
C SER A 60 2.87 -3.58 -14.16
N LYS A 61 3.27 -2.89 -15.25
CA LYS A 61 2.78 -1.54 -15.59
C LYS A 61 1.25 -1.48 -15.59
N GLN A 62 0.59 -2.51 -16.13
CA GLN A 62 -0.87 -2.60 -16.16
C GLN A 62 -1.48 -2.69 -14.76
N ALA A 63 -0.85 -3.45 -13.84
CA ALA A 63 -1.30 -3.56 -12.46
C ALA A 63 -1.24 -2.20 -11.73
N VAL A 64 -0.14 -1.47 -11.87
CA VAL A 64 -0.02 -0.10 -11.31
C VAL A 64 -1.02 0.85 -11.93
N HIS A 65 -1.18 0.83 -13.26
CA HIS A 65 -2.16 1.68 -13.94
C HIS A 65 -3.59 1.40 -13.47
N LYS A 66 -3.96 0.13 -13.31
CA LYS A 66 -5.28 -0.27 -12.81
C LYS A 66 -5.48 0.21 -11.38
N LYS A 67 -4.45 0.12 -10.53
CA LYS A 67 -4.51 0.49 -9.11
C LYS A 67 -4.49 2.01 -8.89
N TYR A 68 -3.72 2.76 -9.68
CA TYR A 68 -3.41 4.18 -9.41
C TYR A 68 -3.70 5.16 -10.57
N GLY A 69 -3.93 4.67 -11.78
CA GLY A 69 -3.98 5.48 -13.01
C GLY A 69 -5.31 6.18 -13.31
N GLY A 70 -6.29 6.15 -12.40
CA GLY A 70 -7.54 6.92 -12.53
C GLY A 70 -8.84 6.12 -12.59
N SER A 71 -8.80 4.79 -12.67
CA SER A 71 -10.01 3.95 -12.64
C SER A 71 -10.46 3.52 -11.24
N GLY A 72 -9.63 3.68 -10.21
CA GLY A 72 -9.84 3.05 -8.90
C GLY A 72 -10.25 3.98 -7.75
N LEU A 73 -10.15 5.30 -7.90
CA LEU A 73 -10.32 6.25 -6.77
C LEU A 73 -11.67 6.99 -6.76
N PHE A 74 -12.51 6.84 -7.79
CA PHE A 74 -13.80 7.55 -7.92
C PHE A 74 -15.04 6.66 -8.02
N ARG A 75 -14.92 5.34 -7.81
CA ARG A 75 -16.13 4.52 -7.58
C ARG A 75 -16.46 4.53 -6.08
N ALA A 76 -16.90 5.70 -5.59
CA ALA A 76 -17.77 5.74 -4.41
C ALA A 76 -18.97 4.84 -4.75
N LYS A 77 -19.13 3.78 -3.96
CA LYS A 77 -20.31 2.92 -4.02
C LYS A 77 -21.34 3.59 -3.11
N ASP A 78 -22.44 4.04 -3.71
CA ASP A 78 -23.68 4.43 -3.02
C ASP A 78 -24.16 3.32 -2.07
#